data_AF-A0A5J4IZJ9-F1
#
_entry.id   AF-A0A5J4IZJ9-F1
#
_cell.length_a   1.000
_cell.length_b   1.000
_cell.length_c   1.000
_cell.angle_alpha   90.00
_cell.angle_beta   90.00
_cell.angle_gamma   90.00
#
_symmetry.space_group_name_H-M   'P 1'
#
loop_
_entity.id
_entity.type
_entity.pdbx_description
1 polymer ?
#
loop_
_entity_poly.entity_id
_entity_poly.type
_entity_poly.pdbx_seq_one_letter_code
_entity_poly.pdbx_strand_id
1 'polypeptide(L)'
;MCSGQNSIEHRKAQTIEIVLDSITSIDIPVEISPYFVEPKVLLIYPSDTLNIEIEIAKDTIASMKVVDKILFPEKTVTLEFTQTVHEDFTTQMTLDMYNPFDKKLSYKAYMVTPYSEGWVETSIIPVFPKIHSVELWGDTIISLILEEWKLIKM
;
A
#
# COMPACT_ATOMS: atom_id res chain seq x y z
N MET A 1 -18.77 10.99 26.38
CA MET A 1 -17.75 11.39 25.40
C MET A 1 -17.72 10.28 24.35
N CYS A 2 -18.35 10.50 23.20
CA CYS A 2 -18.40 9.49 22.15
C CYS A 2 -17.15 9.64 21.29
N SER A 3 -16.15 8.77 21.48
CA SER A 3 -14.98 8.68 20.60
C SER A 3 -15.43 8.04 19.29
N GLY A 4 -15.81 8.85 18.31
CA GLY A 4 -16.07 8.40 16.95
C GLY A 4 -14.80 7.76 16.38
N GLN A 5 -14.89 6.50 15.99
CA GLN A 5 -13.76 5.67 15.55
C GLN A 5 -13.10 6.29 14.31
N ASN A 6 -11.85 6.76 14.45
CA ASN A 6 -10.99 7.24 13.36
C ASN A 6 -10.47 6.10 12.46
N SER A 7 -10.84 4.85 12.73
CA SER A 7 -10.40 3.66 12.00
C SER A 7 -11.31 3.37 10.81
N ILE A 8 -10.70 3.07 9.66
CA ILE A 8 -11.39 2.63 8.45
C ILE A 8 -10.97 1.19 8.20
N GLU A 9 -11.82 0.23 8.55
CA GLU A 9 -11.48 -1.19 8.37
C GLU A 9 -11.65 -1.64 6.91
N HIS A 10 -12.69 -1.12 6.24
CA HIS A 10 -13.12 -1.56 4.92
C HIS A 10 -12.96 -0.45 3.88
N ARG A 11 -12.46 -0.83 2.70
CA ARG A 11 -12.56 -0.02 1.49
C ARG A 11 -14.00 0.02 0.99
N LYS A 12 -14.36 1.12 0.35
CA LYS A 12 -15.64 1.23 -0.35
C LYS A 12 -15.56 0.46 -1.67
N ALA A 13 -16.69 -0.01 -2.17
CA ALA A 13 -16.76 -0.55 -3.51
C ALA A 13 -16.40 0.53 -4.53
N GLN A 14 -15.61 0.16 -5.52
CA GLN A 14 -15.17 1.03 -6.62
C GLN A 14 -14.80 0.21 -7.84
N THR A 15 -14.83 0.83 -9.01
CA THR A 15 -14.23 0.28 -10.23
C THR A 15 -12.90 0.96 -10.44
N ILE A 16 -11.85 0.15 -10.60
CA ILE A 16 -10.50 0.63 -10.84
C ILE A 16 -10.19 0.41 -12.31
N GLU A 17 -10.01 1.50 -13.04
CA GLU A 17 -9.52 1.45 -14.41
C GLU A 17 -8.01 1.23 -14.38
N ILE A 18 -7.55 0.20 -15.08
CA ILE A 18 -6.14 -0.14 -15.23
C ILE A 18 -5.80 -0.05 -16.72
N VAL A 19 -4.94 0.90 -17.07
CA VAL A 19 -4.48 1.08 -18.45
C VAL A 19 -3.37 0.08 -18.73
N LEU A 20 -3.49 -0.71 -19.79
CA LEU A 20 -2.48 -1.70 -20.18
C LEU A 20 -1.54 -1.14 -21.25
N ASP A 21 -2.11 -0.40 -22.22
CA ASP A 21 -1.38 0.27 -23.30
C ASP A 21 -2.22 1.42 -23.91
N SER A 22 -1.82 1.92 -25.08
CA SER A 22 -2.48 3.05 -25.76
C SER A 22 -3.91 2.79 -26.22
N ILE A 23 -4.35 1.53 -26.29
CA ILE A 23 -5.64 1.14 -26.86
C ILE A 23 -6.45 0.22 -25.93
N THR A 24 -5.84 -0.32 -24.88
CA THR A 24 -6.49 -1.25 -23.96
C THR A 24 -6.41 -0.77 -22.51
N SER A 25 -7.57 -0.76 -21.87
CA SER A 25 -7.72 -0.70 -20.42
C SER A 25 -8.67 -1.79 -19.96
N ILE A 26 -8.56 -2.15 -18.68
CA ILE A 26 -9.46 -3.09 -18.03
C ILE A 26 -10.08 -2.43 -16.81
N ASP A 27 -11.37 -2.67 -16.61
CA ASP A 27 -12.10 -2.23 -15.43
C ASP A 27 -12.16 -3.37 -14.42
N ILE A 28 -11.61 -3.13 -13.23
CA ILE A 28 -11.57 -4.11 -12.16
C ILE A 28 -12.58 -3.70 -11.09
N PRO A 29 -13.71 -4.44 -10.95
CA PRO A 29 -14.64 -4.19 -9.87
C PRO A 29 -14.02 -4.64 -8.55
N VAL A 30 -13.87 -3.71 -7.62
CA VAL A 30 -13.47 -3.99 -6.24
C VAL A 30 -14.69 -3.84 -5.36
N GLU A 31 -15.12 -4.94 -4.75
CA GLU A 31 -16.21 -4.95 -3.78
C GLU A 31 -15.78 -4.32 -2.45
N ILE A 32 -16.75 -4.10 -1.55
CA ILE A 32 -16.44 -3.73 -0.17
C ILE A 32 -15.61 -4.86 0.45
N SER A 33 -14.39 -4.54 0.86
CA SER A 33 -13.47 -5.51 1.46
C SER A 33 -12.67 -4.86 2.59
N PRO A 34 -12.07 -5.61 3.51
CA PRO A 34 -11.10 -5.04 4.44
C PRO A 34 -9.84 -4.58 3.68
N TYR A 35 -9.14 -3.58 4.23
CA TYR A 35 -7.78 -3.22 3.77
C TYR A 35 -6.75 -4.28 4.20
N PHE A 36 -6.84 -4.72 5.45
CA PHE A 36 -6.06 -5.84 5.98
C PHE A 36 -6.86 -7.13 5.81
N VAL A 37 -6.52 -7.95 4.81
CA VAL A 37 -7.22 -9.21 4.51
C VAL A 37 -6.90 -10.31 5.52
N GLU A 38 -5.74 -10.20 6.15
CA GLU A 38 -5.30 -10.98 7.30
C GLU A 38 -4.49 -10.07 8.25
N PRO A 39 -4.19 -10.48 9.50
CA PRO A 39 -3.40 -9.68 10.41
C PRO A 39 -2.06 -9.23 9.79
N LYS A 40 -1.91 -7.91 9.57
CA LYS A 40 -0.72 -7.28 8.95
C LYS A 40 -0.46 -7.68 7.50
N VAL A 41 -1.46 -8.21 6.80
CA VAL A 41 -1.42 -8.45 5.35
C VAL A 41 -2.28 -7.38 4.69
N LEU A 42 -1.65 -6.33 4.18
CA LEU A 42 -2.32 -5.20 3.56
C LEU A 42 -2.48 -5.48 2.06
N LEU A 43 -3.71 -5.51 1.58
CA LEU A 43 -4.01 -5.50 0.15
C LEU A 43 -4.22 -4.04 -0.28
N ILE A 44 -3.58 -3.59 -1.36
CA ILE A 44 -3.80 -2.27 -1.96
C ILE A 44 -4.02 -2.37 -3.46
N TYR A 45 -4.79 -1.44 -4.00
CA TYR A 45 -5.02 -1.29 -5.43
C TYR A 45 -4.51 0.06 -5.94
N PRO A 46 -4.27 0.20 -7.25
CA PRO A 46 -4.00 1.50 -7.85
C PRO A 46 -5.14 2.46 -7.51
N SER A 47 -4.79 3.70 -7.12
CA SER A 47 -5.64 4.73 -6.50
C SER A 47 -5.77 4.69 -4.97
N ASP A 48 -5.20 3.70 -4.28
CA ASP A 48 -5.22 3.70 -2.81
C ASP A 48 -4.20 4.72 -2.26
N THR A 49 -4.71 5.66 -1.45
CA THR A 49 -3.91 6.54 -0.58
C THR A 49 -4.30 6.27 0.87
N LEU A 50 -3.38 5.72 1.67
CA LEU A 50 -3.68 5.19 3.00
C LEU A 50 -2.82 5.82 4.08
N ASN A 51 -3.43 6.03 5.25
CA ASN A 51 -2.76 6.35 6.50
C ASN A 51 -2.83 5.12 7.42
N ILE A 52 -1.69 4.54 7.77
CA ILE A 52 -1.60 3.32 8.57
C ILE A 52 -1.00 3.66 9.92
N GLU A 53 -1.85 3.67 10.95
CA GLU A 53 -1.41 3.83 12.34
C GLU A 53 -0.89 2.48 12.86
N ILE A 54 0.32 2.49 13.40
CA ILE A 54 1.02 1.28 13.86
C ILE A 54 1.31 1.40 15.35
N GLU A 55 0.88 0.40 16.12
CA GLU A 55 1.25 0.26 17.53
C GLU A 55 2.48 -0.62 17.67
N ILE A 56 3.47 -0.17 18.44
CA ILE A 56 4.72 -0.89 18.69
C ILE A 56 4.74 -1.36 20.13
N ALA A 57 4.91 -2.67 20.35
CA ALA A 57 5.13 -3.25 21.66
C ALA A 57 6.44 -4.04 21.66
N LYS A 58 7.32 -3.74 22.64
CA LYS A 58 8.60 -4.45 22.83
C LYS A 58 9.42 -4.56 21.53
N ASP A 59 9.60 -3.44 20.84
CA ASP A 59 10.33 -3.35 19.56
C ASP A 59 9.69 -4.09 18.36
N THR A 60 8.46 -4.60 18.50
CA THR A 60 7.73 -5.29 17.42
C THR A 60 6.43 -4.57 17.07
N ILE A 61 6.01 -4.68 15.80
CA ILE A 61 4.69 -4.20 15.36
C ILE A 61 3.63 -5.06 16.04
N ALA A 62 2.86 -4.47 16.96
CA ALA A 62 1.79 -5.14 17.70
C ALA A 62 0.51 -5.21 16.87
N SER A 63 0.08 -4.06 16.35
CA SER A 63 -1.12 -3.93 15.52
C SER A 63 -0.96 -2.84 14.47
N MET A 64 -1.77 -2.93 13.42
CA MET A 64 -1.85 -1.96 12.33
C MET A 64 -3.32 -1.71 12.04
N LYS A 65 -3.69 -0.46 11.72
CA LYS A 65 -5.03 -0.10 11.27
C LYS A 65 -4.94 1.06 10.29
N VAL A 66 -5.84 1.06 9.30
CA VAL A 66 -6.02 2.23 8.44
C VAL A 66 -6.85 3.28 9.19
N VAL A 67 -6.46 4.55 9.08
CA VAL A 67 -7.14 5.67 9.73
C VAL A 67 -7.54 6.76 8.73
N ASP A 68 -8.65 7.45 8.99
CA ASP A 68 -9.12 8.56 8.16
C ASP A 68 -8.19 9.78 8.28
N LYS A 69 -7.85 10.14 9.53
CA LYS A 69 -7.03 11.31 9.85
C LYS A 69 -5.76 10.92 10.58
N ILE A 70 -4.65 11.56 10.24
CA ILE A 70 -3.38 11.43 10.95
C ILE A 70 -3.47 12.23 12.26
N LEU A 71 -3.86 11.55 13.36
CA LEU A 71 -3.85 12.14 14.71
C LEU A 71 -2.49 11.98 15.41
N PHE A 72 -1.70 11.00 14.98
CA PHE A 72 -0.43 10.62 15.58
C PHE A 72 0.64 10.41 14.48
N PRO A 73 1.20 11.50 13.93
CA PRO A 73 2.13 11.43 12.80
C PRO A 73 3.38 10.58 13.08
N GLU A 74 3.84 10.53 14.33
CA GLU A 74 5.01 9.77 14.77
C GLU A 74 4.83 8.24 14.68
N LYS A 75 3.59 7.76 14.56
CA LYS A 75 3.26 6.34 14.41
C LYS A 75 2.41 6.01 13.18
N THR A 76 2.30 6.95 12.25
CA THR A 76 1.48 6.79 11.04
C THR A 76 2.36 6.71 9.80
N VAL A 77 2.39 5.54 9.16
CA VAL A 77 2.95 5.36 7.82
C VAL A 77 1.92 5.88 6.82
N THR A 78 2.35 6.69 5.87
CA THR A 78 1.49 7.07 4.73
C THR A 78 1.96 6.33 3.50
N LEU A 79 1.04 5.90 2.65
CA LEU A 79 1.38 5.36 1.35
C LEU A 79 0.41 5.82 0.28
N GLU A 80 0.88 5.83 -0.95
CA GLU A 80 0.11 6.10 -2.15
C GLU A 80 0.55 5.11 -3.23
N PHE A 81 -0.41 4.37 -3.80
CA PHE A 81 -0.16 3.44 -4.89
C PHE A 81 -0.91 3.91 -6.15
N THR A 82 -0.16 4.27 -7.19
CA THR A 82 -0.71 4.92 -8.39
C THR A 82 -0.21 4.25 -9.65
N GLN A 83 -1.03 4.39 -10.70
CA GLN A 83 -0.61 4.20 -12.08
C GLN A 83 -0.54 5.57 -12.74
N THR A 84 0.61 5.89 -13.33
CA THR A 84 0.77 7.05 -14.22
C THR A 84 0.75 6.56 -15.67
N VAL A 85 0.00 7.24 -16.53
CA VAL A 85 -0.01 7.03 -17.98
C VAL A 85 0.66 8.23 -18.62
N HIS A 86 1.76 7.99 -19.33
CA HIS A 86 2.53 9.02 -20.01
C HIS A 86 1.94 9.36 -21.39
N GLU A 87 2.38 10.47 -21.99
CA GLU A 87 1.89 10.91 -23.31
C GLU A 87 2.17 9.90 -24.44
N ASP A 88 3.22 9.09 -24.29
CA ASP A 88 3.57 8.00 -25.19
C ASP A 88 2.83 6.69 -24.90
N PHE A 89 1.84 6.74 -23.99
CA PHE A 89 1.02 5.63 -23.51
C PHE A 89 1.78 4.53 -22.78
N THR A 90 3.04 4.77 -22.39
CA THR A 90 3.70 3.91 -21.41
C THR A 90 3.04 4.11 -20.04
N THR A 91 2.99 3.03 -19.25
CA THR A 91 2.47 3.10 -17.88
C THR A 91 3.59 2.88 -16.88
N GLN A 92 3.47 3.54 -15.74
CA GLN A 92 4.38 3.41 -14.61
C GLN A 92 3.57 3.22 -13.34
N MET A 93 3.81 2.11 -12.65
CA MET A 93 3.26 1.90 -11.31
C MET A 93 4.21 2.52 -10.29
N THR A 94 3.66 3.26 -9.34
CA THR A 94 4.43 3.93 -8.29
C THR A 94 3.85 3.60 -6.93
N LEU A 95 4.68 3.12 -6.00
CA LEU A 95 4.37 3.05 -4.57
C LEU A 95 5.24 4.08 -3.84
N ASP A 96 4.63 5.15 -3.37
CA ASP A 96 5.24 6.10 -2.44
C ASP A 96 4.90 5.67 -1.01
N MET A 97 5.89 5.63 -0.13
CA MET A 97 5.69 5.30 1.28
C MET A 97 6.57 6.14 2.20
N TYR A 98 5.94 6.78 3.19
CA TYR A 98 6.62 7.50 4.27
C TYR A 98 6.77 6.64 5.52
N ASN A 99 7.99 6.56 6.05
CA ASN A 99 8.27 5.91 7.32
C ASN A 99 8.44 6.93 8.46
N PRO A 100 7.54 6.98 9.45
CA PRO A 100 7.59 7.92 10.56
C PRO A 100 8.54 7.48 11.68
N PHE A 101 9.13 6.29 11.63
CA PHE A 101 9.92 5.73 12.73
C PHE A 101 11.40 6.08 12.65
N ASP A 102 12.10 5.92 13.77
CA ASP A 102 13.57 6.02 13.84
C ASP A 102 14.28 4.70 13.47
N LYS A 103 13.55 3.77 12.84
CA LYS A 103 14.01 2.43 12.42
C LYS A 103 13.65 2.21 10.96
N LYS A 104 14.38 1.35 10.26
CA LYS A 104 14.00 0.96 8.89
C LYS A 104 12.70 0.17 8.93
N LEU A 105 11.75 0.51 8.07
CA LEU A 105 10.53 -0.25 7.85
C LEU A 105 10.77 -1.21 6.70
N SER A 106 10.73 -2.51 6.99
CA SER A 106 10.88 -3.59 5.99
C SER A 106 9.57 -4.35 5.90
N TYR A 107 9.22 -4.79 4.70
CA TYR A 107 8.07 -5.62 4.40
C TYR A 107 8.45 -6.56 3.25
N LYS A 108 7.51 -7.40 2.80
CA LYS A 108 7.54 -8.06 1.50
C LYS A 108 6.39 -7.52 0.66
N ALA A 109 6.57 -7.52 -0.65
CA ALA A 109 5.53 -7.14 -1.58
C ALA A 109 5.30 -8.25 -2.61
N TYR A 110 4.03 -8.55 -2.87
CA TYR A 110 3.60 -9.47 -3.91
C TYR A 110 2.63 -8.74 -4.81
N MET A 111 2.77 -8.93 -6.11
CA MET A 111 1.95 -8.28 -7.12
C MET A 111 1.13 -9.29 -7.90
N VAL A 112 -0.08 -8.88 -8.29
CA VAL A 112 -0.83 -9.50 -9.38
C VAL A 112 -0.72 -8.58 -10.58
N THR A 113 -0.29 -9.13 -11.71
CA THR A 113 -0.28 -8.44 -13.01
C THR A 113 -1.32 -9.06 -13.93
N PRO A 114 -1.73 -8.39 -15.02
CA PRO A 114 -2.64 -8.95 -16.02
C PRO A 114 -2.17 -10.28 -16.64
N TYR A 115 -0.87 -10.56 -16.57
CA TYR A 115 -0.24 -11.73 -17.19
C TYR A 115 0.19 -12.80 -16.18
N SER A 116 0.03 -12.54 -14.88
CA SER A 116 0.42 -13.48 -13.82
C SER A 116 -0.67 -14.51 -13.53
N GLU A 117 -0.29 -15.75 -13.24
CA GLU A 117 -1.22 -16.81 -12.78
C GLU A 117 -1.52 -16.73 -11.26
N GLY A 118 -1.18 -15.62 -10.61
CA GLY A 118 -1.37 -15.41 -9.17
C GLY A 118 -0.41 -14.37 -8.58
N TRP A 119 -0.22 -14.42 -7.26
CA TRP A 119 0.70 -13.54 -6.55
C TRP A 119 2.15 -13.88 -6.87
N VAL A 120 2.90 -12.90 -7.36
CA VAL A 120 4.34 -13.02 -7.64
C VAL A 120 5.09 -12.05 -6.72
N GLU A 121 6.12 -12.54 -6.02
CA GLU A 121 6.97 -11.68 -5.18
C GLU A 121 7.72 -10.67 -6.04
N THR A 122 7.73 -9.41 -5.60
CA THR A 122 8.57 -8.35 -6.19
C THR A 122 9.65 -7.92 -5.21
N SER A 123 10.78 -7.48 -5.75
CA SER A 123 11.80 -6.82 -4.95
C SER A 123 11.29 -5.45 -4.47
N ILE A 124 11.60 -5.12 -3.22
CA ILE A 124 11.38 -3.79 -2.62
C ILE A 124 12.54 -3.43 -1.71
N ILE A 125 12.75 -2.14 -1.50
CA ILE A 125 13.79 -1.60 -0.62
C ILE A 125 13.15 -1.22 0.72
N PRO A 126 13.78 -1.56 1.86
CA PRO A 126 13.32 -1.07 3.16
C PRO A 126 13.27 0.47 3.20
N VAL A 127 12.18 1.02 3.73
CA VAL A 127 12.01 2.47 3.87
C VAL A 127 12.84 2.97 5.05
N PHE A 128 13.79 3.86 4.79
CA PHE A 128 14.66 4.41 5.82
C PHE A 128 13.89 5.31 6.80
N PRO A 129 14.44 5.56 8.00
CA PRO A 129 13.83 6.44 8.99
C PRO A 129 13.50 7.82 8.45
N LYS A 130 12.28 8.31 8.74
CA LYS A 130 11.84 9.70 8.50
C LYS A 130 11.91 10.17 7.04
N ILE A 131 11.88 9.24 6.08
CA ILE A 131 11.89 9.58 4.65
C ILE A 131 10.76 8.89 3.88
N HIS A 132 10.54 9.39 2.66
CA HIS A 132 9.77 8.72 1.63
C HIS A 132 10.67 7.75 0.86
N SER A 133 10.14 6.57 0.55
CA SER A 133 10.67 5.64 -0.44
C SER A 133 9.69 5.62 -1.61
N VAL A 134 10.25 5.55 -2.81
CA VAL A 134 9.49 5.46 -4.05
C VAL A 134 9.95 4.19 -4.76
N GLU A 135 9.03 3.27 -4.96
CA GLU A 135 9.23 2.07 -5.78
C GLU A 135 8.51 2.26 -7.12
N LEU A 136 9.19 1.88 -8.21
CA LEU A 136 8.71 2.09 -9.58
C LEU A 136 8.73 0.76 -10.34
N TRP A 137 7.62 0.44 -10.99
CA TRP A 137 7.51 -0.70 -11.90
C TRP A 137 7.02 -0.26 -13.27
N GLY A 138 7.63 -0.83 -14.32
CA GLY A 138 7.17 -0.63 -15.70
C GLY A 138 6.04 -1.58 -16.11
N ASP A 139 5.87 -2.69 -15.38
CA ASP A 139 4.76 -3.61 -15.58
C ASP A 139 3.49 -3.07 -14.91
N THR A 140 2.36 -3.21 -15.58
CA THR A 140 1.06 -2.88 -15.00
C THR A 140 0.72 -3.85 -13.87
N ILE A 141 0.38 -3.30 -12.70
CA ILE A 141 0.03 -4.07 -11.50
C ILE A 141 -1.44 -3.83 -11.16
N ILE A 142 -2.19 -4.92 -11.04
CA ILE A 142 -3.61 -4.92 -10.66
C ILE A 142 -3.76 -4.65 -9.16
N SER A 143 -2.93 -5.30 -8.34
CA SER A 143 -2.97 -5.16 -6.88
C SER A 143 -1.65 -5.56 -6.24
N LEU A 144 -1.36 -5.02 -5.06
CA LEU A 144 -0.22 -5.38 -4.22
C LEU A 144 -0.68 -5.93 -2.87
N ILE A 145 -0.03 -7.00 -2.41
CA ILE A 145 -0.02 -7.42 -1.01
C ILE A 145 1.27 -6.95 -0.38
N LEU A 146 1.17 -6.25 0.74
CA LEU A 146 2.29 -5.88 1.60
C LEU A 146 2.18 -6.63 2.94
N GLU A 147 3.17 -7.45 3.25
CA GLU A 147 3.16 -8.31 4.45
C GLU A 147 4.53 -8.42 5.12
N GLU A 148 4.64 -9.24 6.17
CA GLU A 148 5.88 -9.47 6.91
C GLU A 148 6.56 -8.20 7.46
N TRP A 149 5.77 -7.19 7.80
CA TRP A 149 6.24 -5.90 8.31
C TRP A 149 7.13 -6.02 9.55
N LYS A 150 8.31 -5.38 9.50
CA LYS A 150 9.34 -5.41 10.53
C LYS A 150 9.98 -4.03 10.69
N LEU A 151 10.32 -3.69 11.93
CA LEU A 151 11.16 -2.53 12.26
C LEU A 151 12.58 -3.01 12.54
N ILE A 152 13.54 -2.61 11.70
CA ILE A 152 14.93 -3.05 11.79
C ILE A 152 15.77 -1.93 12.38
N LYS A 153 16.53 -2.24 13.44
CA LYS A 153 17.51 -1.32 14.02
C LYS A 153 18.63 -1.07 13.00
N MET A 154 19.06 0.19 12.88
CA MET A 154 20.23 0.54 12.07
C MET A 154 21.52 0.13 12.77
#